data_AF-A0AAF0B5A9-F1
#
_entry.id   AF-A0AAF0B5A9-F1
#
_cell.length_a   1.000
_cell.length_b   1.000
_cell.length_c   1.000
_cell.angle_alpha   90.00
_cell.angle_beta   90.00
_cell.angle_gamma   90.00
#
_symmetry.space_group_name_H-M   'P 1'
#
loop_
_entity.id
_entity.type
_entity.pdbx_description
1 polymer ?
#
loop_
_entity_poly.entity_id
_entity_poly.type
_entity_poly.pdbx_seq_one_letter_code
_entity_poly.pdbx_strand_id
1 'polypeptide(L)'
;MFFLPTLKLLFNNKNKTEIFILSLSNGNYYGIGKVREKEFTKVWSYLGGHPNNYKIIDDPNMQDGWNPWNEQYVSKVLSKFCSKRNIKKILTFDEYGVSGHPNHISVYKGAQILAKSKNIQLFSLHSTNLIQKYLGVLSFPFIFHKRYHHICIEITCLCMSLSLDIYCENTYLLF
;
A
#
# COMPACT_ATOMS: atom_id res chain seq x y z
N MET A 1 -4.55 -0.65 7.82
CA MET A 1 -3.98 -1.78 8.59
C MET A 1 -2.58 -2.14 8.12
N PHE A 2 -2.37 -2.43 6.82
CA PHE A 2 -1.09 -2.95 6.32
C PHE A 2 0.07 -1.94 6.35
N PHE A 3 -0.19 -0.70 5.92
CA PHE A 3 0.85 0.33 5.79
C PHE A 3 1.03 1.23 7.02
N LEU A 4 0.35 0.96 8.14
CA LEU A 4 0.43 1.85 9.31
C LEU A 4 1.87 1.96 9.89
N PRO A 5 2.65 0.86 10.03
CA PRO A 5 4.05 0.97 10.46
C PRO A 5 4.89 1.82 9.51
N THR A 6 4.74 1.60 8.20
CA THR A 6 5.44 2.38 7.16
C THR A 6 5.05 3.85 7.20
N LEU A 7 3.76 4.15 7.38
CA LEU A 7 3.25 5.51 7.47
C LEU A 7 3.81 6.24 8.69
N LYS A 8 3.87 5.58 9.86
CA LYS A 8 4.51 6.15 11.06
C LYS A 8 6.00 6.45 10.82
N LEU A 9 6.71 5.51 10.18
CA LEU A 9 8.12 5.70 9.83
C LEU A 9 8.31 6.89 8.89
N LEU A 10 7.48 7.01 7.85
CA LEU A 10 7.54 8.14 6.92
C LEU A 10 7.19 9.46 7.64
N PHE A 11 6.17 9.48 8.49
CA PHE A 11 5.75 10.68 9.22
C PHE A 11 6.81 11.20 10.20
N ASN A 12 7.67 10.32 10.70
CA ASN A 12 8.76 10.69 11.59
C ASN A 12 10.00 11.22 10.84
N ASN A 13 10.19 10.81 9.58
CA ASN A 13 11.43 11.06 8.84
C ASN A 13 11.25 12.00 7.63
N LYS A 14 10.02 12.33 7.24
CA LYS A 14 9.69 13.15 6.06
C LYS A 14 8.70 14.27 6.38
N ASN A 15 8.66 15.26 5.49
CA ASN A 15 7.63 16.28 5.56
C ASN A 15 6.26 15.67 5.23
N LYS A 16 5.28 15.89 6.10
CA LYS A 16 3.93 15.33 5.96
C LYS A 16 3.20 15.82 4.71
N THR A 17 3.63 16.94 4.13
CA THR A 17 3.10 17.45 2.85
C THR A 17 3.53 16.61 1.65
N GLU A 18 4.56 15.77 1.78
CA GLU A 18 5.07 14.89 0.72
C GLU A 18 4.43 13.49 0.74
N ILE A 19 3.58 13.22 1.73
CA ILE A 19 3.01 11.89 1.94
C ILE A 19 1.53 11.93 1.62
N PHE A 20 1.11 11.06 0.71
CA PHE A 20 -0.25 10.96 0.22
C PHE A 20 -0.83 9.56 0.43
N ILE A 21 -2.13 9.48 0.67
CA ILE A 21 -2.86 8.21 0.68
C ILE A 21 -4.03 8.27 -0.30
N LEU A 22 -4.12 7.28 -1.19
CA LEU A 22 -5.28 7.11 -2.05
C LEU A 22 -5.95 5.80 -1.68
N SER A 23 -7.20 5.86 -1.24
CA SER A 23 -8.04 4.67 -1.13
C SER A 23 -8.87 4.55 -2.40
N LEU A 24 -8.67 3.46 -3.17
CA LEU A 24 -9.32 3.25 -4.47
C LEU A 24 -10.80 2.82 -4.38
N SER A 25 -11.26 2.49 -3.17
CA SER A 25 -12.67 2.28 -2.83
C SER A 25 -12.93 2.86 -1.43
N ASN A 26 -14.19 3.07 -1.08
CA ASN A 26 -14.59 3.43 0.29
C ASN A 26 -14.85 2.20 1.18
N GLY A 27 -14.57 0.99 0.68
CA GLY A 27 -14.80 -0.25 1.40
C GLY A 27 -16.27 -0.56 1.65
N ASN A 28 -17.18 -0.18 0.73
CA ASN A 28 -18.63 -0.32 0.92
C ASN A 28 -19.19 -1.75 0.73
N TYR A 29 -18.35 -2.79 0.77
CA TYR A 29 -18.80 -4.18 0.57
C TYR A 29 -19.97 -4.59 1.49
N TYR A 30 -19.98 -4.13 2.74
CA TYR A 30 -21.04 -4.39 3.73
C TYR A 30 -22.05 -3.24 3.87
N GLY A 31 -22.10 -2.29 2.93
CA GLY A 31 -23.02 -1.14 2.98
C GLY A 31 -22.65 -0.05 4.00
N ILE A 32 -21.45 -0.11 4.59
CA ILE A 32 -20.97 0.84 5.62
C ILE A 32 -19.85 1.78 5.13
N GLY A 33 -19.70 1.96 3.82
CA GLY A 33 -18.62 2.76 3.22
C GLY A 33 -18.56 4.19 3.74
N LYS A 34 -19.70 4.84 3.96
CA LYS A 34 -19.76 6.20 4.54
C LYS A 34 -19.29 6.27 5.99
N VAL A 35 -19.43 5.19 6.75
CA VAL A 35 -18.86 5.09 8.10
C VAL A 35 -17.34 4.95 7.99
N ARG A 36 -16.86 4.08 7.10
CA ARG A 36 -15.42 3.85 6.85
C ARG A 36 -14.70 5.09 6.32
N GLU A 37 -15.36 5.92 5.50
CA GLU A 37 -14.83 7.22 5.06
C GLU A 37 -14.56 8.17 6.26
N LYS A 38 -15.49 8.19 7.22
CA LYS A 38 -15.35 9.00 8.46
C LYS A 38 -14.26 8.43 9.36
N GLU A 39 -14.19 7.11 9.51
CA GLU A 39 -13.13 6.44 10.26
C GLU A 39 -11.75 6.72 9.65
N PHE A 40 -11.61 6.59 8.33
CA PHE A 40 -10.40 6.91 7.60
C PHE A 40 -9.96 8.35 7.88
N THR A 41 -10.88 9.31 7.75
CA THR A 41 -10.59 10.73 7.98
C THR A 41 -10.10 10.99 9.40
N LYS A 42 -10.74 10.37 10.40
CA LYS A 42 -10.30 10.45 11.81
C LYS A 42 -8.91 9.87 12.02
N VAL A 43 -8.61 8.71 11.44
CA VAL A 43 -7.29 8.07 11.54
C VAL A 43 -6.21 8.92 10.85
N TRP A 44 -6.49 9.45 9.66
CA TRP A 44 -5.57 10.32 8.94
C TRP A 44 -5.23 11.58 9.75
N SER A 45 -6.26 12.23 10.32
CA SER A 45 -6.08 13.38 11.20
C SER A 45 -5.30 13.02 12.47
N TYR A 46 -5.59 11.88 13.09
CA TYR A 46 -4.91 11.41 14.30
C TYR A 46 -3.40 11.19 14.07
N LEU A 47 -3.03 10.67 12.90
CA LEU A 47 -1.62 10.51 12.53
C LEU A 47 -0.95 11.86 12.19
N GLY A 48 -1.73 12.95 12.08
CA GLY A 48 -1.24 14.28 11.71
C GLY A 48 -1.00 14.44 10.21
N GLY A 49 -1.66 13.63 9.37
CA GLY A 49 -1.56 13.75 7.93
C GLY A 49 -2.16 15.04 7.39
N HIS A 50 -1.61 15.58 6.32
CA HIS A 50 -2.08 16.84 5.76
C HIS A 50 -3.51 16.70 5.17
N PRO A 51 -4.47 17.59 5.46
CA PRO A 51 -5.89 17.39 5.10
C PRO A 51 -6.15 17.18 3.60
N ASN A 52 -5.34 17.79 2.73
CA ASN A 52 -5.50 17.70 1.27
C ASN A 52 -4.72 16.54 0.63
N ASN A 53 -4.00 15.76 1.44
CA ASN A 53 -3.08 14.72 0.97
C ASN A 53 -3.69 13.32 0.97
N TYR A 54 -4.99 13.19 1.25
CA TYR A 54 -5.68 11.93 1.03
C TYR A 54 -6.82 12.07 0.04
N LYS A 55 -7.24 10.93 -0.52
CA LYS A 55 -8.49 10.82 -1.26
C LYS A 55 -9.06 9.43 -1.08
N ILE A 56 -10.37 9.36 -0.89
CA ILE A 56 -11.14 8.11 -0.91
C ILE A 56 -11.99 8.16 -2.18
N ILE A 57 -11.97 7.08 -2.96
CA ILE A 57 -12.74 6.97 -4.18
C ILE A 57 -13.99 6.15 -3.90
N ASP A 58 -15.12 6.64 -4.41
CA ASP A 58 -16.39 5.94 -4.46
C ASP A 58 -16.80 5.91 -5.94
N ASP A 59 -16.38 4.87 -6.65
CA ASP A 59 -16.50 4.73 -8.11
C ASP A 59 -17.26 3.44 -8.44
N PRO A 60 -18.37 3.49 -9.20
CA PRO A 60 -19.11 2.29 -9.58
C PRO A 60 -18.27 1.21 -10.29
N ASN A 61 -17.18 1.60 -10.95
CA ASN A 61 -16.28 0.68 -11.67
C ASN A 61 -15.22 0.02 -10.77
N MET A 62 -15.09 0.46 -9.51
CA MET A 62 -14.10 -0.04 -8.54
C MET A 62 -14.73 -0.20 -7.15
N GLN A 63 -15.87 -0.88 -7.09
CA GLN A 63 -16.52 -1.21 -5.83
C GLN A 63 -15.74 -2.29 -5.06
N ASP A 64 -15.72 -2.18 -3.74
CA ASP A 64 -15.04 -3.16 -2.89
C ASP A 64 -15.73 -4.54 -2.94
N GLY A 65 -14.96 -5.62 -2.81
CA GLY A 65 -15.45 -7.00 -2.89
C GLY A 65 -14.52 -7.98 -3.58
N TRP A 66 -15.06 -9.15 -3.95
CA TRP A 66 -14.32 -10.27 -4.53
C TRP A 66 -14.27 -10.29 -6.06
N ASN A 67 -14.67 -9.19 -6.72
CA ASN A 67 -14.52 -9.05 -8.16
C ASN A 67 -13.24 -8.27 -8.47
N PRO A 68 -12.39 -8.74 -9.39
CA PRO A 68 -11.19 -7.99 -9.78
C PRO A 68 -11.58 -6.67 -10.46
N TRP A 69 -10.82 -5.62 -10.16
CA TRP A 69 -10.93 -4.35 -10.87
C TRP A 69 -10.16 -4.39 -12.19
N ASN A 70 -10.62 -3.61 -13.17
CA ASN A 70 -9.92 -3.42 -14.44
C ASN A 70 -8.58 -2.70 -14.22
N GLU A 71 -7.49 -3.39 -14.52
CA GLU A 71 -6.12 -2.96 -14.22
C GLU A 71 -5.72 -1.67 -14.98
N GLN A 72 -6.18 -1.52 -16.22
CA GLN A 72 -5.97 -0.31 -17.04
C GLN A 72 -6.74 0.88 -16.46
N TYR A 73 -7.96 0.66 -15.97
CA TYR A 73 -8.76 1.69 -15.31
C TYR A 73 -8.10 2.14 -14.00
N VAL A 74 -7.66 1.19 -13.18
CA VAL A 74 -6.85 1.48 -11.98
C VAL A 74 -5.63 2.31 -12.37
N SER A 75 -4.84 1.88 -13.37
CA SER A 75 -3.67 2.62 -13.84
C SER A 75 -4.00 4.06 -14.25
N LYS A 76 -5.14 4.28 -14.94
CA LYS A 76 -5.62 5.61 -15.33
C LYS A 76 -5.95 6.48 -14.11
N VAL A 77 -6.62 5.92 -13.10
CA VAL A 77 -6.94 6.62 -11.85
C VAL A 77 -5.66 6.99 -11.10
N LEU A 78 -4.72 6.05 -10.96
CA LEU A 78 -3.41 6.29 -10.37
C LEU A 78 -2.63 7.37 -11.11
N SER A 79 -2.57 7.27 -12.44
CA SER A 79 -1.92 8.25 -13.33
C SER A 79 -2.45 9.66 -13.10
N LYS A 80 -3.77 9.84 -13.01
CA LYS A 80 -4.41 11.13 -12.73
C LYS A 80 -4.07 11.65 -11.35
N PHE A 81 -4.07 10.79 -10.32
CA PHE A 81 -3.74 11.18 -8.96
C PHE A 81 -2.28 11.60 -8.82
N CYS A 82 -1.36 10.81 -9.38
CA CYS A 82 0.08 11.04 -9.31
C CYS A 82 0.51 12.28 -10.08
N SER A 83 0.03 12.47 -11.32
CA SER A 83 0.40 13.64 -12.13
C SER A 83 -0.05 14.95 -11.49
N LYS A 84 -1.24 15.01 -10.88
CA LYS A 84 -1.74 16.23 -10.22
C LYS A 84 -0.88 16.67 -9.02
N ARG A 85 -0.13 15.74 -8.42
CA ARG A 85 0.61 15.94 -7.16
C ARG A 85 2.12 15.73 -7.30
N ASN A 86 2.59 15.56 -8.54
CA ASN A 86 3.98 15.23 -8.84
C ASN A 86 4.53 14.03 -8.02
N ILE A 87 3.72 12.99 -7.86
CA ILE A 87 4.11 11.78 -7.13
C ILE A 87 5.07 10.94 -7.98
N LYS A 88 6.20 10.54 -7.37
CA LYS A 88 7.25 9.74 -8.01
C LYS A 88 7.45 8.36 -7.38
N LYS A 89 7.03 8.17 -6.13
CA LYS A 89 7.16 6.89 -5.41
C LYS A 89 5.78 6.38 -5.02
N ILE A 90 5.52 5.11 -5.31
CA ILE A 90 4.28 4.42 -4.98
C ILE A 90 4.60 3.21 -4.09
N LEU A 91 3.88 3.07 -2.99
CA LEU A 91 3.87 1.89 -2.14
C LEU A 91 2.50 1.21 -2.27
N THR A 92 2.48 -0.07 -2.61
CA THR A 92 1.25 -0.83 -2.81
C THR A 92 1.42 -2.28 -2.37
N PHE A 93 0.40 -3.12 -2.54
CA PHE A 93 0.49 -4.57 -2.33
C PHE A 93 1.37 -5.24 -3.39
N ASP A 94 1.75 -6.48 -3.19
CA ASP A 94 2.43 -7.28 -4.22
C ASP A 94 1.43 -8.05 -5.11
N GLU A 95 1.96 -8.89 -6.00
CA GLU A 95 1.19 -9.76 -6.90
C GLU A 95 0.23 -10.72 -6.21
N TYR A 96 0.48 -11.09 -4.96
CA TYR A 96 -0.41 -11.97 -4.20
C TYR A 96 -1.52 -11.21 -3.47
N GLY A 97 -1.37 -9.89 -3.27
CA GLY A 97 -2.43 -9.09 -2.67
C GLY A 97 -2.70 -9.40 -1.20
N VAL A 98 -1.64 -9.72 -0.44
CA VAL A 98 -1.62 -10.07 0.99
C VAL A 98 -2.27 -11.40 1.34
N SER A 99 -3.51 -11.60 0.90
CA SER A 99 -4.33 -12.78 1.18
C SER A 99 -5.05 -13.28 -0.07
N GLY A 100 -4.55 -12.97 -1.27
CA GLY A 100 -5.23 -13.27 -2.52
C GLY A 100 -6.42 -12.36 -2.82
N HIS A 101 -6.54 -11.19 -2.17
CA HIS A 101 -7.71 -10.34 -2.37
C HIS A 101 -7.65 -9.69 -3.78
N PRO A 102 -8.66 -9.88 -4.65
CA PRO A 102 -8.58 -9.51 -6.06
C PRO A 102 -8.38 -8.00 -6.24
N ASN A 103 -9.02 -7.17 -5.40
CA ASN A 103 -8.82 -5.72 -5.45
C ASN A 103 -7.35 -5.32 -5.21
N HIS A 104 -6.66 -5.94 -4.24
CA HIS A 104 -5.24 -5.66 -3.96
C HIS A 104 -4.36 -6.05 -5.15
N ILE A 105 -4.64 -7.19 -5.77
CA ILE A 105 -3.93 -7.67 -6.97
C ILE A 105 -4.16 -6.68 -8.13
N SER A 106 -5.39 -6.21 -8.34
CA SER A 106 -5.70 -5.20 -9.35
C SER A 106 -4.96 -3.88 -9.08
N VAL A 107 -4.79 -3.46 -7.82
CA VAL A 107 -3.99 -2.28 -7.46
C VAL A 107 -2.53 -2.48 -7.87
N TYR A 108 -1.92 -3.61 -7.50
CA TYR A 108 -0.54 -3.91 -7.85
C TYR A 108 -0.32 -3.88 -9.36
N LYS A 109 -1.15 -4.59 -10.12
CA LYS A 109 -1.03 -4.65 -11.59
C LYS A 109 -1.27 -3.30 -12.25
N GLY A 110 -2.29 -2.54 -11.82
CA GLY A 110 -2.52 -1.18 -12.30
C GLY A 110 -1.35 -0.23 -12.02
N ALA A 111 -0.71 -0.37 -10.86
CA ALA A 111 0.49 0.38 -10.49
C ALA A 111 1.71 -0.04 -11.32
N GLN A 112 1.87 -1.33 -11.63
CA GLN A 112 2.91 -1.82 -12.55
C GLN A 112 2.75 -1.24 -13.96
N ILE A 113 1.52 -1.22 -14.50
CA ILE A 113 1.23 -0.60 -15.81
C ILE A 113 1.66 0.88 -15.78
N LEU A 114 1.32 1.59 -14.69
CA LEU A 114 1.69 2.99 -14.53
C LEU A 114 3.22 3.17 -14.49
N ALA A 115 3.93 2.38 -13.68
CA ALA A 115 5.38 2.43 -13.52
C ALA A 115 6.14 2.09 -14.81
N LYS A 116 5.58 1.24 -15.69
CA LYS A 116 6.15 0.99 -17.02
C LYS A 116 5.97 2.17 -17.96
N SER A 117 4.85 2.89 -17.84
CA SER A 117 4.51 4.02 -18.72
C SER A 117 5.10 5.37 -18.30
N LYS A 118 5.50 5.51 -17.02
CA LYS A 118 6.00 6.75 -16.43
C LYS A 118 7.20 6.46 -15.54
N ASN A 119 8.07 7.44 -15.36
CA ASN A 119 9.19 7.34 -14.41
C ASN A 119 8.69 7.43 -12.94
N ILE A 120 8.06 6.36 -12.46
CA ILE A 120 7.54 6.18 -11.11
C ILE A 120 8.20 4.93 -10.51
N GLN A 121 8.79 5.09 -9.32
CA GLN A 121 9.35 3.98 -8.55
C GLN A 121 8.22 3.27 -7.79
N LEU A 122 8.14 1.95 -7.97
CA LEU A 122 7.12 1.12 -7.35
C LEU A 122 7.74 0.25 -6.26
N PHE A 123 7.16 0.30 -5.07
CA PHE A 123 7.47 -0.55 -3.94
C PHE A 123 6.24 -1.37 -3.58
N SER A 124 6.44 -2.65 -3.28
CA SER A 124 5.36 -3.55 -2.90
C SER A 124 5.56 -4.13 -1.50
N LEU A 125 4.45 -4.28 -0.77
CA LEU A 125 4.41 -5.04 0.46
C LEU A 125 4.41 -6.52 0.11
N HIS A 126 5.54 -7.19 0.38
CA HIS A 126 5.68 -8.63 0.17
C HIS A 126 4.71 -9.41 1.07
N SER A 127 3.89 -10.24 0.46
CA SER A 127 2.95 -11.12 1.12
C SER A 127 3.67 -12.26 1.84
N THR A 128 3.32 -12.51 3.10
CA THR A 128 3.82 -13.66 3.85
C THR A 128 2.81 -14.79 3.85
N ASN A 129 3.26 -16.03 4.03
CA ASN A 129 2.38 -17.20 4.07
C ASN A 129 1.27 -16.99 5.11
N LEU A 130 0.00 -17.15 4.69
CA LEU A 130 -1.18 -17.00 5.56
C LEU A 130 -1.08 -17.85 6.83
N ILE A 131 -0.49 -19.03 6.72
CA ILE A 131 -0.21 -19.97 7.82
C ILE A 131 0.63 -19.32 8.92
N GLN A 132 1.67 -18.55 8.57
CA GLN A 132 2.51 -17.84 9.55
C GLN A 132 1.79 -16.62 10.16
N LYS A 133 0.78 -16.09 9.47
CA LYS A 133 0.01 -14.91 9.89
C LYS A 133 -1.04 -15.22 10.96
N TYR A 134 -1.54 -16.46 11.00
CA TYR A 134 -2.64 -16.86 11.89
C TYR A 134 -2.31 -18.00 12.86
N LEU A 135 -1.15 -18.69 12.74
CA LEU A 135 -0.77 -19.76 13.69
C LEU A 135 -0.05 -19.28 14.95
N GLY A 136 0.34 -18.00 15.07
CA GLY A 136 1.04 -17.50 16.25
C GLY A 136 2.26 -18.36 16.62
N VAL A 137 2.37 -18.79 17.88
CA VAL A 137 3.49 -19.64 18.38
C VAL A 137 3.57 -21.00 17.66
N LEU A 138 2.48 -21.52 17.09
CA LEU A 138 2.51 -22.80 16.37
C LEU A 138 3.23 -22.73 15.02
N SER A 139 3.59 -21.53 14.55
CA SER A 139 4.41 -21.35 13.35
C SER A 139 5.90 -21.64 13.57
N PHE A 140 6.37 -21.76 14.83
CA PHE A 140 7.78 -21.96 15.18
C PHE A 140 8.48 -23.13 14.46
N PRO A 141 7.89 -24.33 14.32
CA PRO A 141 8.54 -25.45 13.62
C PRO A 141 8.78 -25.19 12.13
N PHE A 142 7.86 -24.47 11.46
CA PHE A 142 7.98 -24.12 10.05
C PHE A 142 8.97 -22.97 9.79
N ILE A 143 9.14 -22.11 10.79
CA ILE A 143 10.11 -21.01 10.76
C ILE A 143 11.53 -21.60 10.79
N PHE A 144 11.83 -22.55 11.67
CA PHE A 144 13.19 -23.09 11.82
C PHE A 144 13.69 -23.93 10.62
N HIS A 145 12.80 -24.57 9.86
CA HIS A 145 13.23 -25.45 8.75
C HIS A 145 13.65 -24.69 7.47
N LYS A 146 13.24 -23.43 7.29
CA LYS A 146 13.59 -22.59 6.12
C LYS A 146 14.61 -21.48 6.41
N ARG A 147 15.04 -21.30 7.66
CA ARG A 147 15.55 -20.00 8.17
C ARG A 147 16.90 -20.09 8.88
N TYR A 148 17.97 -20.36 8.13
CA TYR A 148 19.30 -19.97 8.60
C TYR A 148 20.13 -19.20 7.56
N HIS A 149 19.93 -19.39 6.25
CA HIS A 149 20.77 -18.70 5.25
C HIS A 149 20.13 -17.50 4.52
N HIS A 150 18.81 -17.46 4.27
CA HIS A 150 18.22 -16.40 3.44
C HIS A 150 17.75 -15.15 4.19
N ILE A 151 17.47 -15.26 5.50
CA ILE A 151 16.69 -14.23 6.21
C ILE A 151 17.50 -13.08 6.77
N CYS A 152 18.78 -13.29 7.10
CA CYS A 152 19.65 -12.18 7.51
C CYS A 152 20.00 -11.26 6.34
N ILE A 153 20.05 -11.78 5.10
CA ILE A 153 20.44 -10.99 3.93
C ILE A 153 19.25 -10.16 3.44
N GLU A 154 18.05 -10.75 3.29
CA GLU A 154 16.87 -10.01 2.80
C GLU A 154 16.38 -8.94 3.77
N ILE A 155 16.31 -9.21 5.08
CA ILE A 155 15.82 -8.20 6.04
C ILE A 155 16.79 -7.03 6.13
N THR A 156 18.10 -7.28 6.12
CA THR A 156 19.10 -6.21 6.18
C THR A 156 19.08 -5.38 4.90
N CYS A 157 18.97 -6.03 3.73
CA CYS A 157 18.92 -5.34 2.45
C CYS A 157 17.62 -4.56 2.25
N LEU A 158 16.46 -5.10 2.66
CA LEU A 158 15.16 -4.42 2.59
C LEU A 158 15.06 -3.26 3.60
N CYS A 159 15.62 -3.43 4.80
CA CYS A 159 15.66 -2.37 5.80
C CYS A 159 16.64 -1.24 5.40
N MET A 160 17.80 -1.58 4.83
CA MET A 160 18.74 -0.59 4.28
C MET A 160 18.19 0.11 3.05
N SER A 161 17.55 -0.60 2.12
CA SER A 161 16.97 0.01 0.91
C SER A 161 15.78 0.90 1.24
N LEU A 162 14.84 0.45 2.09
CA LEU A 162 13.77 1.33 2.59
C LEU A 162 14.37 2.53 3.34
N SER A 163 15.39 2.33 4.19
CA SER A 163 16.01 3.45 4.90
C SER A 163 16.61 4.46 3.93
N LEU A 164 17.44 4.04 2.97
CA LEU A 164 18.02 4.91 1.94
C LEU A 164 16.94 5.62 1.10
N ASP A 165 15.90 4.89 0.69
CA ASP A 165 14.79 5.45 -0.07
C ASP A 165 13.89 6.38 0.75
N ILE A 166 13.82 6.22 2.08
CA ILE A 166 13.17 7.12 3.03
C ILE A 166 13.99 8.40 3.21
N TYR A 167 15.31 8.40 3.03
CA TYR A 167 16.11 9.63 3.14
C TYR A 167 16.19 10.43 1.84
N CYS A 168 16.02 9.81 0.67
CA CYS A 168 15.97 10.54 -0.61
C CYS A 168 14.69 11.39 -0.78
N GLU A 169 14.82 12.65 -1.19
CA GLU A 169 13.69 13.55 -1.52
C GLU A 169 12.77 12.91 -2.57
N ASN A 170 11.48 12.73 -2.29
CA ASN A 170 10.43 12.38 -3.27
C ASN A 170 9.06 12.16 -2.58
N THR A 171 7.99 12.47 -3.30
CA THR A 171 6.60 12.31 -2.84
C THR A 171 6.11 10.86 -2.88
N TYR A 172 5.48 10.38 -1.80
CA TYR A 172 4.97 9.01 -1.64
C TYR A 172 3.46 8.91 -1.77
N LEU A 173 2.99 7.83 -2.40
CA LEU A 173 1.59 7.42 -2.42
C LEU A 173 1.42 6.02 -1.87
N LEU A 174 0.50 5.85 -0.92
CA LEU A 174 0.14 4.56 -0.34
C LEU A 174 -1.32 4.21 -0.66
N PHE A 175 -1.64 2.91 -0.80
CA PHE A 175 -3.00 2.37 -0.99
C PHE A 175 -3.40 1.40 0.12
#